data_AF-A0A832UDM4-F1
#
_entry.id   AF-A0A832UDM4-F1
#
_cell.length_a   1.000
_cell.length_b   1.000
_cell.length_c   1.000
_cell.angle_alpha   90.00
_cell.angle_beta   90.00
_cell.angle_gamma   90.00
#
_symmetry.space_group_name_H-M   'P 1'
#
loop_
_entity.id
_entity.type
_entity.pdbx_description
1 polymer ?
#
loop_
_entity_poly.entity_id
_entity_poly.type
_entity_poly.pdbx_seq_one_letter_code
_entity_poly.pdbx_strand_id
1 'polypeptide(L)'
;MIMPDSPDVDIGVMKKAIESAVPSNMKLHKIEEIPIAFGLVSLKVMLLGKDQAGGTDELENNFSSIENVTQVEVTDVRRLVG
;
A
#
# COMPACT_ATOMS: atom_id res chain seq x y z
N MET A 1 2.46 -2.72 4.43
CA MET A 1 1.32 -3.64 4.50
C MET A 1 0.05 -2.84 4.69
N ILE A 2 -0.97 -3.16 3.92
CA ILE A 2 -2.32 -2.60 4.02
C ILE A 2 -3.22 -3.74 4.45
N MET A 3 -3.89 -3.58 5.60
CA MET A 3 -4.80 -4.59 6.14
C MET A 3 -6.26 -4.18 5.91
N PRO A 4 -7.09 -5.08 5.35
CA PRO A 4 -8.53 -4.89 5.31
C PRO A 4 -9.12 -4.99 6.73
N ASP A 5 -10.30 -4.40 6.92
CA ASP A 5 -11.04 -4.51 8.20
C ASP A 5 -11.58 -5.92 8.44
N SER A 6 -11.92 -6.62 7.36
CA SER A 6 -12.58 -7.92 7.40
C SER A 6 -12.10 -8.81 6.24
N PRO A 7 -12.19 -10.14 6.36
CA PRO A 7 -11.81 -11.07 5.28
C PRO A 7 -12.78 -11.03 4.08
N ASP A 8 -13.97 -10.46 4.27
CA ASP A 8 -14.99 -10.26 3.23
C ASP A 8 -14.71 -9.05 2.32
N VAL A 9 -13.69 -8.24 2.63
CA VAL A 9 -13.33 -7.08 1.81
C VAL A 9 -12.81 -7.52 0.45
N ASP A 10 -13.31 -6.89 -0.62
CA ASP A 10 -12.86 -7.17 -1.98
C ASP A 10 -11.43 -6.65 -2.19
N ILE A 11 -10.48 -7.57 -2.14
CA ILE A 11 -9.05 -7.30 -2.36
C ILE A 11 -8.77 -6.70 -3.74
N GLY A 12 -9.57 -7.04 -4.76
CA GLY A 12 -9.48 -6.46 -6.10
C GLY A 12 -9.82 -4.97 -6.11
N VAL A 13 -10.85 -4.56 -5.38
CA VAL A 13 -11.21 -3.15 -5.19
C VAL A 13 -10.12 -2.40 -4.43
N MET A 14 -9.61 -2.98 -3.34
CA MET A 14 -8.51 -2.39 -2.57
C MET A 14 -7.27 -2.16 -3.43
N LYS A 15 -6.87 -3.14 -4.24
CA LYS A 15 -5.73 -3.01 -5.18
C LYS A 15 -5.90 -1.81 -6.11
N LYS A 16 -7.07 -1.63 -6.71
CA LYS A 16 -7.37 -0.48 -7.58
C LYS A 16 -7.33 0.86 -6.83
N ALA A 17 -7.83 0.88 -5.59
CA ALA A 17 -7.78 2.06 -4.75
C ALA A 17 -6.33 2.44 -4.40
N ILE A 18 -5.51 1.45 -4.05
CA ILE A 18 -4.06 1.62 -3.81
C ILE A 18 -3.39 2.15 -5.06
N GLU A 19 -3.64 1.55 -6.23
CA GLU A 19 -3.11 2.01 -7.52
C GLU A 19 -3.44 3.48 -7.80
N SER A 20 -4.66 3.90 -7.47
CA SER A 20 -5.13 5.28 -7.66
C SER A 20 -4.60 6.25 -6.61
N ALA A 21 -4.28 5.76 -5.41
CA ALA A 21 -3.71 6.54 -4.32
C ALA A 21 -2.18 6.70 -4.43
N VAL A 22 -1.53 5.96 -5.35
CA VAL A 22 -0.09 6.12 -5.58
C VAL A 22 0.19 7.54 -6.13
N PRO A 23 1.03 8.32 -5.46
CA PRO A 23 1.34 9.69 -5.89
C PRO A 23 2.16 9.69 -7.18
N SER A 24 2.01 10.73 -8.00
CA SER A 24 2.60 10.80 -9.35
C SER A 24 4.14 10.82 -9.39
N ASN A 25 4.78 11.14 -8.28
CA ASN A 25 6.24 11.09 -8.11
C ASN A 25 6.78 9.67 -7.85
N MET A 26 5.88 8.70 -7.64
CA MET A 26 6.20 7.30 -7.43
C MET A 26 5.49 6.42 -8.44
N LYS A 27 6.02 5.21 -8.57
CA LYS A 27 5.42 4.17 -9.39
C LYS A 27 5.16 2.96 -8.53
N LEU A 28 3.94 2.44 -8.63
CA LEU A 28 3.63 1.13 -8.09
C LEU A 28 4.53 0.09 -8.75
N HIS A 29 5.34 -0.61 -7.95
CA HIS A 29 6.22 -1.65 -8.44
C HIS A 29 5.55 -3.01 -8.37
N LYS A 30 4.97 -3.35 -7.21
CA LYS A 30 4.33 -4.64 -6.98
C LYS A 30 3.32 -4.53 -5.83
N ILE A 31 2.22 -5.27 -5.94
CA ILE A 31 1.35 -5.59 -4.81
C ILE A 31 1.42 -7.11 -4.61
N GLU A 32 1.71 -7.54 -3.38
CA GLU A 32 1.72 -8.94 -2.99
C GLU A 32 0.62 -9.19 -1.96
N GLU A 33 -0.19 -10.23 -2.19
CA GLU A 33 -1.15 -10.72 -1.22
C GLU A 33 -0.44 -11.66 -0.25
N ILE A 34 -0.49 -11.30 1.03
CA ILE A 34 0.10 -12.08 2.11
C ILE A 34 -1.05 -12.61 2.95
N PRO A 35 -1.36 -13.92 2.87
CA PRO A 35 -2.39 -14.52 3.69
C PRO A 35 -2.00 -14.46 5.17
N ILE A 36 -2.96 -14.04 5.99
CA ILE A 36 -2.88 -13.92 7.44
C ILE A 36 -3.81 -14.99 8.06
N ALA A 37 -3.75 -15.15 9.37
CA ALA A 37 -4.67 -16.01 10.11
C ALA A 37 -6.14 -15.59 9.92
N PHE A 38 -7.06 -16.53 10.13
CA PHE A 38 -8.52 -16.31 10.06
C PHE A 38 -9.05 -15.85 8.69
N GLY A 39 -8.38 -16.24 7.60
CA GLY A 39 -8.84 -15.93 6.24
C GLY A 39 -8.59 -14.48 5.80
N LEU A 40 -7.95 -13.67 6.65
CA LEU A 40 -7.54 -12.32 6.29
C LEU A 40 -6.39 -12.35 5.29
N VAL A 41 -6.37 -11.37 4.39
CA VAL A 41 -5.28 -11.19 3.43
C VAL A 41 -4.79 -9.76 3.54
N SER A 42 -3.50 -9.60 3.84
CA SER A 42 -2.86 -8.28 3.84
C SER A 42 -2.22 -8.01 2.48
N LEU A 43 -2.15 -6.74 2.09
CA LEU A 43 -1.52 -6.31 0.84
C LEU A 43 -0.17 -5.65 1.13
N LYS A 44 0.91 -6.27 0.68
CA LYS A 44 2.24 -5.66 0.70
C LYS A 44 2.44 -4.87 -0.57
N VAL A 45 2.47 -3.55 -0.44
CA VAL A 45 2.66 -2.61 -1.55
C VAL A 45 4.13 -2.20 -1.59
N MET A 46 4.76 -2.36 -2.75
CA MET A 46 6.10 -1.85 -3.04
C MET A 46 6.01 -0.70 -4.03
N LEU A 47 6.62 0.43 -3.67
CA LEU A 47 6.69 1.64 -4.48
C LEU A 47 8.14 1.92 -4.85
N LEU A 48 8.35 2.41 -6.06
CA LEU A 48 9.64 2.89 -6.56
C LEU A 48 9.53 4.37 -6.92
N GLY A 49 10.45 5.18 -6.43
CA GLY A 49 10.52 6.61 -6.72
C GLY A 49 11.94 7.15 -6.61
N LYS A 50 12.18 8.34 -7.16
CA LYS A 50 13.41 9.12 -6.91
C LYS A 50 13.25 9.89 -5.60
N ASP A 51 14.36 10.05 -4.87
CA ASP A 51 14.50 10.76 -3.59
C ASP A 51 13.24 11.46 -3.08
N GLN A 52 12.59 10.83 -2.09
CA GLN A 52 11.53 11.50 -1.34
C GLN A 52 12.16 12.35 -0.25
N ALA A 53 12.24 13.65 -0.49
CA ALA A 53 12.39 14.63 0.57
C ALA A 53 11.04 14.73 1.31
N GLY A 54 10.73 13.78 2.20
CA GLY A 54 9.43 13.75 2.88
C GLY A 54 9.08 12.50 3.70
N GLY A 55 9.82 11.39 3.56
CA GLY A 55 9.54 10.17 4.33
C GLY A 55 8.35 9.35 3.81
N THR A 56 7.80 8.47 4.63
CA THR A 56 6.66 7.60 4.29
C THR A 56 5.31 8.15 4.74
N ASP A 57 5.30 9.21 5.54
CA ASP A 57 4.09 9.76 6.16
C ASP A 57 3.02 10.17 5.14
N GLU A 58 3.41 10.81 4.03
CA GLU A 58 2.45 11.25 3.01
C GLU A 58 1.77 10.05 2.32
N LEU A 59 2.53 8.97 2.12
CA LEU A 59 2.02 7.71 1.57
C LEU A 59 1.05 7.05 2.56
N GLU A 60 1.45 6.96 3.82
CA GLU A 60 0.64 6.38 4.88
C GLU A 60 -0.70 7.10 5.00
N ASN A 61 -0.69 8.43 4.90
CA ASN A 61 -1.90 9.25 4.98
C ASN A 61 -2.80 9.08 3.74
N ASN A 62 -2.22 9.03 2.54
CA ASN A 62 -2.98 8.78 1.29
C ASN A 62 -3.65 7.41 1.31
N PHE A 63 -2.93 6.36 1.72
CA PHE A 63 -3.47 5.01 1.77
C PHE A 63 -4.44 4.81 2.93
N SER A 64 -4.26 5.51 4.06
CA SER A 64 -5.18 5.45 5.20
C SER A 64 -6.55 6.06 4.88
N SER A 65 -6.64 6.87 3.82
CA SER A 65 -7.90 7.42 3.33
C SER A 65 -8.68 6.45 2.43
N ILE A 66 -8.14 5.26 2.12
CA ILE A 66 -8.84 4.24 1.35
C ILE A 66 -9.90 3.58 2.23
N GLU A 67 -11.15 3.51 1.74
CA GLU A 67 -12.23 2.83 2.46
C GLU A 67 -11.94 1.34 2.66
N ASN A 68 -12.35 0.81 3.82
CA ASN A 68 -12.14 -0.58 4.25
C ASN A 68 -10.67 -0.96 4.53
N VAL A 69 -9.79 0.04 4.69
CA VAL A 69 -8.43 -0.14 5.22
C VAL A 69 -8.41 0.22 6.70
N THR A 70 -7.94 -0.69 7.54
CA THR A 70 -7.81 -0.45 8.99
C THR A 70 -6.41 -0.04 9.39
N GLN A 71 -5.42 -0.52 8.65
CA GLN A 71 -4.02 -0.23 8.94
C GLN A 71 -3.21 -0.15 7.66
N VAL A 72 -2.41 0.90 7.57
CA VAL A 72 -1.37 1.06 6.56
C VAL A 72 -0.04 1.13 7.28
N GLU A 73 0.92 0.39 6.75
CA GLU A 73 2.31 0.46 7.16
C GLU A 73 3.16 0.51 5.88
N VAL A 74 4.12 1.41 5.76
CA VAL A 74 5.02 1.41 4.59
C VAL A 74 6.27 0.61 4.93
N THR A 75 6.38 -0.59 4.38
CA THR A 75 7.38 -1.58 4.82
C THR A 75 8.69 -1.53 4.04
N ASP A 76 8.72 -0.98 2.81
CA ASP A 76 9.95 -0.88 2.02
C ASP A 76 9.80 0.22 0.95
N VAL A 77 10.60 1.28 1.06
CA VAL A 77 10.78 2.29 -0.01
C VAL A 77 12.18 2.14 -0.55
N ARG A 78 12.31 1.53 -1.73
CA ARG A 78 13.61 1.37 -2.37
C ARG A 78 13.96 2.59 -3.19
N ARG A 79 15.12 3.17 -2.86
CA ARG A 79 15.77 4.19 -3.70
C ARG A 79 16.43 3.49 -4.88
N LEU A 80 16.17 3.97 -6.09
CA LEU A 80 17.03 3.67 -7.23
C LEU A 80 18.29 4.52 -7.08
N VAL A 81 19.32 3.95 -6.44
CA VAL A 81 20.68 4.49 -6.51
C VAL A 81 21.19 4.27 -7.92
N GLY A 82 21.24 5.36 -8.70
CA GLY A 82 21.94 5.44 -9.97
C GLY A 82 23.35 5.96 -9.76
#